data_AF-A0A7V0TTK8-F1
#
_entry.id   AF-A0A7V0TTK8-F1
#
_cell.length_a   1.000
_cell.length_b   1.000
_cell.length_c   1.000
_cell.angle_alpha   90.00
_cell.angle_beta   90.00
_cell.angle_gamma   90.00
#
_symmetry.space_group_name_H-M   'P 1'
#
loop_
_entity.id
_entity.type
_entity.pdbx_description
1 polymer ?
#
loop_
_entity_poly.entity_id
_entity_poly.type
_entity_poly.pdbx_seq_one_letter_code
_entity_poly.pdbx_strand_id
1 'polypeptide(L)'
;MKGTIMDKEKMLQEVFAKAKEGELIGGNCAQCSLAAILEVMGVNDENVIRAATGLADGVGLSGDGHCGALSGGTIAISYFFGRKKEELHRVGKQLKALLLAKKLHTEFVKEFSTCRCH
;
A
#
# COMPACT_ATOMS: atom_id res chain seq x y z
N MET A 1 -22.70 -7.82 18.03
CA MET A 1 -22.54 -6.48 17.41
C MET A 1 -22.42 -6.66 15.91
N LYS A 2 -23.43 -6.23 15.14
CA LYS A 2 -23.36 -6.21 13.68
C LYS A 2 -22.49 -5.01 13.30
N GLY A 3 -21.23 -5.25 12.91
CA GLY A 3 -20.35 -4.20 12.41
C GLY A 3 -20.98 -3.55 11.19
N THR A 4 -21.20 -2.25 11.24
CA THR A 4 -21.69 -1.46 10.12
C THR A 4 -20.69 -1.59 8.99
N ILE A 5 -21.09 -2.22 7.89
CA ILE A 5 -20.29 -2.20 6.64
C ILE A 5 -20.23 -0.73 6.24
N MET A 6 -19.07 -0.09 6.42
CA MET A 6 -18.85 1.23 5.85
C MET A 6 -18.99 1.14 4.34
N ASP A 7 -19.71 2.10 3.77
CA ASP A 7 -19.87 2.19 2.33
C ASP A 7 -18.48 2.26 1.66
N LYS A 8 -18.27 1.46 0.62
CA LYS A 8 -16.98 1.30 -0.04
C LYS A 8 -16.44 2.65 -0.52
N GLU A 9 -17.33 3.50 -1.06
CA GLU A 9 -16.94 4.83 -1.52
C GLU A 9 -16.44 5.69 -0.37
N LYS A 10 -17.15 5.68 0.75
CA LYS A 10 -16.72 6.36 1.99
C LYS A 10 -15.36 5.86 2.46
N MET A 11 -15.10 4.54 2.45
CA MET A 11 -13.79 3.99 2.82
C MET A 11 -12.67 4.50 1.90
N LEU A 12 -12.91 4.53 0.59
CA LEU A 12 -11.92 4.99 -0.38
C LEU A 12 -11.62 6.49 -0.20
N GLN A 13 -12.65 7.30 0.04
CA GLN A 13 -12.51 8.72 0.34
C GLN A 13 -11.72 8.95 1.63
N GLU A 14 -11.98 8.16 2.66
CA GLU A 14 -11.26 8.25 3.94
C GLU A 14 -9.77 7.86 3.79
N VAL A 15 -9.47 6.79 3.05
CA VAL A 15 -8.08 6.41 2.72
C VAL A 15 -7.38 7.55 1.98
N PHE A 16 -8.03 8.12 0.95
CA PHE A 16 -7.45 9.22 0.19
C PHE A 16 -7.18 10.45 1.07
N ALA A 17 -8.16 10.86 1.88
CA ALA A 17 -8.04 12.02 2.77
C ALA A 17 -6.89 11.86 3.75
N LYS A 18 -6.81 10.72 4.45
CA LYS A 18 -5.75 10.42 5.42
C LYS A 18 -4.37 10.33 4.79
N ALA A 19 -4.25 9.63 3.65
CA ALA A 19 -2.97 9.50 2.95
C ALA A 19 -2.46 10.88 2.48
N LYS A 20 -3.35 11.70 1.91
CA LYS A 20 -3.03 13.06 1.46
C LYS A 20 -2.63 13.96 2.62
N GLU A 21 -3.39 13.97 3.71
CA GLU A 21 -3.09 14.76 4.90
C GLU A 21 -1.73 14.36 5.49
N GLY A 22 -1.50 13.05 5.66
CA GLY A 22 -0.23 12.52 6.15
C GLY A 22 0.95 12.95 5.29
N GLU A 23 0.83 12.84 3.96
CA GLU A 23 1.90 13.25 3.05
C GLU A 23 2.17 14.76 3.11
N LEU A 24 1.12 15.59 3.18
CA LEU A 24 1.27 17.05 3.25
C LEU A 24 1.93 17.54 4.53
N ILE A 25 1.77 16.81 5.64
CA ILE A 25 2.29 17.20 6.96
C ILE A 25 3.65 16.54 7.25
N GLY A 26 3.78 15.25 6.98
CA GLY A 26 4.92 14.43 7.39
C GLY A 26 5.76 13.87 6.25
N GLY A 27 5.29 13.98 5.00
CA GLY A 27 5.90 13.36 3.83
C GLY A 27 5.90 11.83 3.90
N ASN A 28 6.70 11.23 3.02
CA ASN A 28 6.85 9.77 2.87
C ASN A 28 5.61 9.07 2.28
N CYS A 29 5.50 9.18 0.95
CA CYS A 29 4.36 8.67 0.19
C CYS A 29 4.07 7.17 0.38
N ALA A 30 5.10 6.36 0.64
CA ALA A 30 4.94 4.93 0.92
C ALA A 30 4.31 4.69 2.30
N GLN A 31 4.82 5.35 3.34
CA GLN A 31 4.28 5.23 4.70
C GLN A 31 2.86 5.77 4.81
N CYS A 32 2.59 6.96 4.27
CA CYS A 32 1.28 7.59 4.38
C CYS A 32 0.19 6.82 3.64
N SER A 33 0.48 6.31 2.45
CA SER A 33 -0.47 5.46 1.70
C SER A 33 -0.77 4.16 2.45
N LEU A 34 0.26 3.49 2.97
CA LEU A 34 0.11 2.24 3.70
C LEU A 34 -0.64 2.44 5.02
N ALA A 35 -0.26 3.45 5.81
CA ALA A 35 -0.87 3.76 7.09
C ALA A 35 -2.37 4.06 6.94
N ALA A 36 -2.75 4.89 5.97
CA ALA A 36 -4.15 5.20 5.71
C ALA A 36 -4.98 3.96 5.34
N ILE A 37 -4.43 3.07 4.49
CA ILE A 37 -5.11 1.82 4.13
C ILE A 37 -5.28 0.92 5.36
N LEU A 38 -4.22 0.72 6.15
CA LEU A 38 -4.29 -0.15 7.33
C LEU A 38 -5.27 0.41 8.38
N GLU A 39 -5.25 1.72 8.62
CA GLU A 39 -6.12 2.38 9.59
C GLU A 39 -7.60 2.20 9.23
N VAL A 40 -7.99 2.48 7.98
CA VAL A 40 -9.37 2.31 7.50
C VAL A 40 -9.81 0.84 7.52
N MET A 41 -8.87 -0.09 7.37
CA MET A 41 -9.09 -1.53 7.50
C MET A 41 -9.06 -2.02 8.95
N GLY A 42 -8.89 -1.14 9.94
CA GLY A 42 -8.87 -1.48 11.36
C GLY A 42 -7.59 -2.21 11.81
N VAL A 43 -6.49 -2.04 11.09
CA VAL A 43 -5.19 -2.64 11.38
C VAL A 43 -4.23 -1.59 11.94
N ASN A 44 -3.59 -1.93 13.07
CA ASN A 44 -2.52 -1.13 13.65
C ASN A 44 -1.24 -1.98 13.75
N ASP A 45 -0.39 -1.92 12.72
CA ASP A 45 0.91 -2.60 12.67
C ASP A 45 2.02 -1.61 12.33
N GLU A 46 2.60 -1.02 13.37
CA GLU A 46 3.66 -0.02 13.25
C GLU A 46 4.93 -0.58 12.60
N ASN A 47 5.21 -1.87 12.72
CA ASN A 47 6.43 -2.46 12.17
C ASN A 47 6.35 -2.50 10.63
N VAL A 48 5.19 -2.85 10.09
CA VAL A 48 4.95 -2.85 8.64
C VAL A 48 4.97 -1.42 8.08
N ILE A 49 4.39 -0.46 8.80
CA ILE A 49 4.45 0.96 8.41
C ILE A 49 5.90 1.49 8.47
N ARG A 50 6.67 1.16 9.50
CA ARG A 50 8.09 1.53 9.63
C ARG A 50 8.96 0.90 8.54
N ALA A 51 8.68 -0.34 8.16
CA ALA A 51 9.41 -1.01 7.09
C ALA A 51 9.25 -0.32 5.72
N ALA A 52 8.19 0.46 5.52
CA ALA A 52 7.94 1.19 4.28
C ALA A 52 8.74 2.51 4.16
N THR A 53 9.38 3.02 5.22
CA THR A 53 10.07 4.32 5.22
C THR A 53 11.03 4.49 4.05
N GLY A 54 11.86 3.47 3.81
CA GLY A 54 12.91 3.52 2.79
C GLY A 54 12.39 3.49 1.36
N LEU A 55 11.08 3.36 1.12
CA LEU A 55 10.48 3.31 -0.22
C LEU A 55 9.99 4.68 -0.72
N ALA A 56 10.13 5.72 0.11
CA ALA A 56 9.80 7.08 -0.27
C ALA A 56 10.57 7.53 -1.50
N ASP A 57 9.89 8.30 -2.36
CA ASP A 57 10.48 8.94 -3.55
C ASP A 57 11.33 7.98 -4.41
N GLY A 58 10.84 6.75 -4.58
CA GLY A 58 11.52 5.78 -5.44
C GLY A 58 12.68 5.04 -4.78
N VAL A 59 12.63 4.89 -3.46
CA VAL A 59 13.54 4.10 -2.59
C VAL A 59 14.61 4.91 -1.85
N GLY A 60 14.20 5.97 -1.18
CA GLY A 60 15.10 6.75 -0.33
C GLY A 60 15.61 7.98 -1.05
N LEU A 61 14.66 8.75 -1.61
CA LEU A 61 14.92 10.07 -2.20
C LEU A 61 15.79 10.03 -3.46
N SER A 62 15.76 8.90 -4.16
CA SER A 62 16.54 8.72 -5.39
C SER A 62 15.86 9.35 -6.60
N GLY A 63 14.53 9.49 -6.59
CA GLY A 63 13.74 9.86 -7.77
C GLY A 63 13.87 8.86 -8.93
N ASP A 64 14.42 7.66 -8.69
CA ASP A 64 14.79 6.71 -9.76
C ASP A 64 14.41 5.27 -9.43
N GLY A 65 13.19 5.09 -8.92
CA GLY A 65 12.70 3.77 -8.55
C GLY A 65 11.20 3.66 -8.49
N HIS A 66 10.72 2.57 -7.90
CA HIS A 66 9.29 2.27 -7.82
C HIS A 66 8.56 3.31 -6.96
N CYS A 67 7.47 3.90 -7.49
CA CYS A 67 6.73 4.96 -6.79
C CYS A 67 6.36 4.53 -5.36
N GLY A 68 6.60 5.40 -4.37
CA GLY A 68 6.35 5.07 -2.97
C GLY A 68 4.87 4.80 -2.67
N ALA A 69 3.95 5.59 -3.24
CA ALA A 69 2.50 5.37 -3.06
C ALA A 69 2.06 3.99 -3.60
N LEU A 70 2.56 3.59 -4.77
CA LEU A 70 2.31 2.26 -5.33
C LEU A 70 2.94 1.15 -4.48
N SER A 71 4.13 1.41 -3.92
CA SER A 71 4.79 0.52 -2.97
C SER A 71 3.95 0.30 -1.73
N GLY A 72 3.42 1.37 -1.12
CA GLY A 72 2.55 1.32 0.05
C GLY A 72 1.29 0.49 -0.19
N GLY A 73 0.59 0.72 -1.32
CA GLY A 73 -0.57 -0.09 -1.71
C GLY A 73 -0.23 -1.57 -1.95
N THR A 74 0.93 -1.85 -2.56
CA THR A 74 1.41 -3.22 -2.79
C THR A 74 1.76 -3.93 -1.48
N ILE A 75 2.35 -3.22 -0.50
CA ILE A 75 2.59 -3.74 0.84
C ILE A 75 1.26 -4.07 1.52
N ALA A 76 0.25 -3.20 1.44
CA ALA A 76 -1.06 -3.47 2.04
C ALA A 76 -1.71 -4.73 1.45
N ILE A 77 -1.65 -4.93 0.13
CA ILE A 77 -2.11 -6.17 -0.52
C ILE A 77 -1.35 -7.38 0.03
N SER A 78 -0.03 -7.26 0.16
CA SER A 78 0.84 -8.32 0.66
C SER A 78 0.60 -8.61 2.15
N TYR A 79 0.21 -7.62 2.93
CA TYR A 79 -0.16 -7.78 4.34
C TYR A 79 -1.37 -8.71 4.50
N PHE A 80 -2.42 -8.51 3.69
CA PHE A 80 -3.65 -9.30 3.80
C PHE A 80 -3.62 -10.63 3.04
N PHE A 81 -2.87 -10.71 1.94
CA PHE A 81 -2.94 -11.86 1.01
C PHE A 81 -1.60 -12.52 0.72
N GLY A 82 -0.51 -12.01 1.30
CA GLY A 82 0.82 -12.59 1.18
C GLY A 82 0.94 -13.90 1.95
N ARG A 83 1.94 -14.68 1.56
CA ARG A 83 2.29 -15.92 2.28
C ARG A 83 3.09 -15.60 3.54
N LYS A 84 2.94 -16.42 4.57
CA LYS A 84 3.73 -16.31 5.80
C LYS A 84 5.13 -16.90 5.63
N LYS A 85 6.02 -16.61 6.59
CA LYS A 85 7.41 -17.10 6.61
C LYS A 85 7.47 -18.63 6.54
N GLU A 86 6.57 -19.31 7.23
CA GLU A 86 6.52 -20.77 7.30
C GLU A 86 6.09 -21.37 5.95
N GLU A 87 5.44 -20.59 5.08
CA GLU A 87 4.95 -21.01 3.77
C GLU A 87 5.88 -20.62 2.62
N LEU A 88 7.07 -20.07 2.88
CA LEU A 88 8.00 -19.65 1.81
C LEU A 88 8.40 -20.80 0.87
N HIS A 89 8.43 -22.04 1.37
CA HIS A 89 8.67 -23.24 0.59
C HIS A 89 7.48 -23.68 -0.29
N ARG A 90 6.28 -23.12 -0.07
CA ARG A 90 5.05 -23.49 -0.76
C ARG A 90 4.82 -22.57 -1.96
N VAL A 91 5.28 -23.04 -3.12
CA VAL A 91 5.00 -22.38 -4.40
C VAL A 91 3.49 -22.28 -4.61
N GLY A 92 3.02 -21.11 -5.03
CA GLY A 92 1.61 -20.86 -5.31
C GLY A 92 0.90 -20.06 -4.22
N LYS A 93 1.33 -20.16 -2.95
CA LYS A 93 0.70 -19.42 -1.84
C LYS A 93 0.80 -17.90 -1.99
N GLN A 94 1.80 -17.41 -2.71
CA GLN A 94 1.96 -15.99 -3.02
C GLN A 94 1.07 -15.48 -4.17
N LEU A 95 0.46 -16.36 -4.97
CA LEU A 95 -0.17 -15.98 -6.24
C LEU A 95 -1.29 -14.95 -6.07
N LYS A 96 -2.09 -15.06 -5.00
CA LYS A 96 -3.18 -14.11 -4.74
C LYS A 96 -2.66 -12.69 -4.58
N ALA A 97 -1.66 -12.49 -3.71
CA ALA A 97 -1.03 -11.17 -3.53
C ALA A 97 -0.41 -10.66 -4.83
N LEU A 98 0.31 -11.52 -5.58
CA LEU A 98 0.93 -11.13 -6.85
C LEU A 98 -0.09 -10.69 -7.90
N LEU A 99 -1.20 -11.41 -8.05
CA LEU A 99 -2.24 -11.07 -9.03
C LEU A 99 -2.97 -9.78 -8.66
N LEU A 100 -3.24 -9.55 -7.37
CA LEU A 100 -3.84 -8.30 -6.89
C LEU A 100 -2.87 -7.12 -7.06
N ALA A 101 -1.59 -7.29 -6.74
CA ALA A 101 -0.56 -6.27 -6.95
C ALA A 101 -0.39 -5.95 -8.44
N LYS A 102 -0.41 -6.97 -9.32
CA LYS A 102 -0.39 -6.76 -10.78
C LYS A 102 -1.60 -5.97 -11.26
N LYS A 103 -2.79 -6.23 -10.71
CA LYS A 103 -4.00 -5.46 -11.02
C LYS A 103 -3.84 -4.00 -10.58
N LEU A 104 -3.40 -3.76 -9.35
CA LEU A 104 -3.13 -2.41 -8.84
C LEU A 104 -2.12 -1.67 -9.73
N HIS A 105 -0.99 -2.30 -10.04
CA HIS A 105 0.01 -1.76 -10.95
C HIS A 105 -0.58 -1.39 -12.31
N THR A 106 -1.42 -2.25 -12.89
CA THR A 106 -2.01 -2.01 -14.21
C THR A 106 -2.92 -0.78 -14.21
N GLU A 107 -3.81 -0.65 -13.22
CA GLU A 107 -4.66 0.54 -13.09
C GLU A 107 -3.83 1.79 -12.75
N PHE A 108 -2.80 1.65 -11.90
CA PHE A 108 -1.91 2.75 -11.55
C PHE A 108 -1.17 3.30 -12.77
N VAL A 109 -0.58 2.44 -13.59
CA VAL A 109 0.10 2.86 -14.83
C VAL A 109 -0.87 3.43 -15.84
N LYS A 110 -2.11 2.92 -15.91
CA LYS A 110 -3.14 3.50 -16.78
C LYS A 110 -3.50 4.93 -16.38
N GLU A 111 -3.57 5.21 -15.08
CA GLU A 111 -3.90 6.54 -14.55
C GLU A 111 -2.70 7.50 -14.58
N PHE A 112 -1.54 7.03 -14.11
CA PHE A 112 -0.36 7.87 -13.85
C PHE A 112 0.76 7.69 -14.89
N SER A 113 0.51 6.94 -15.97
CA SER A 113 1.43 6.63 -17.09
C SER A 113 2.69 5.82 -16.76
N THR A 114 3.12 5.78 -15.50
CA THR A 114 4.34 5.08 -15.07
C THR A 114 4.19 4.51 -13.65
N CYS A 115 5.02 3.52 -13.32
CA CYS A 115 5.16 3.00 -11.96
C CYS A 115 6.43 3.53 -11.27
N ARG A 116 7.17 4.41 -11.94
CA ARG A 116 8.41 5.01 -11.43
C ARG A 116 8.14 6.40 -10.84
N CYS A 117 8.88 6.73 -9.79
CA CYS A 117 9.10 8.11 -9.37
C CYS A 117 10.06 8.76 -10.38
N HIS A 118 9.84 10.04 -10.68
CA HIS A 118 10.64 10.87 -11.58
C HIS A 118 10.77 12.29 -11.02
#